data_AF-A0A9P1H9T9-F1
#
_entry.id   AF-A0A9P1H9T9-F1
#
_cell.length_a   1.000
_cell.length_b   1.000
_cell.length_c   1.000
_cell.angle_alpha   90.00
_cell.angle_beta   90.00
_cell.angle_gamma   90.00
#
_symmetry.space_group_name_H-M   'P 1'
#
loop_
_entity.id
_entity.type
_entity.pdbx_description
1 polymer ?
#
loop_
_entity_poly.entity_id
_entity_poly.type
_entity_poly.pdbx_seq_one_letter_code
_entity_poly.pdbx_strand_id
1 'polypeptide(L)'
;MLASQNPLAHAHDLTPTPFSPAPFAMDAMSLPDEDPIALPARFARVKKALISGNETAVAASWNRLLSELRNEIEVISSRGSSVIPVINFQDIRNPANVAKFSAELRKRGAAVVRNVVPHAEAMAWRNETEMYLSTNPEMQGSPTRDPHLFGVYWTPAQIKARAHPNVLATQRLAMKLWHSSDSSALLSTEFPVAYADRLRMQVGVGAGDSRYYQNAHVDGGSVERWEPDGYGRGGTYDKIWEGRWEEYDPWESGTRLRVTSDLYNGAGTCSMFRMFQGWLSLGDIPTAEDALLLCPMLKLSTAYFLLRPFFEPRVPFESCPSTAAYLDESNWILPPSRPA
;
A
#
# COMPACT_ATOMS: atom_id res chain seq x y z
N MET A 1 -26.84 34.67 15.63
CA MET A 1 -26.99 36.05 16.15
C MET A 1 -25.82 36.27 17.09
N LEU A 2 -24.88 37.19 16.90
CA LEU A 2 -24.96 38.55 16.38
C LEU A 2 -23.69 38.90 15.56
N ALA A 3 -23.87 39.75 14.57
CA ALA A 3 -22.85 40.42 13.77
C ALA A 3 -22.49 41.80 14.37
N SER A 4 -21.36 42.38 13.96
CA SER A 4 -21.11 43.83 13.72
C SER A 4 -19.68 44.24 14.11
N GLN A 5 -18.90 45.08 13.43
CA GLN A 5 -18.82 45.72 12.11
C GLN A 5 -17.38 46.27 12.02
N ASN A 6 -16.83 46.34 10.81
CA ASN A 6 -15.55 46.98 10.46
C ASN A 6 -15.62 48.52 10.59
N PRO A 7 -14.48 49.21 10.62
CA PRO A 7 -14.10 49.96 9.40
C PRO A 7 -12.61 49.87 9.02
N LEU A 8 -12.40 49.94 7.71
CA LEU A 8 -11.13 49.95 6.98
C LEU A 8 -10.37 51.28 7.11
N ALA A 9 -9.04 51.22 7.20
CA ALA A 9 -8.12 52.17 6.55
C ALA A 9 -6.67 51.67 6.58
N HIS A 10 -6.16 51.25 5.41
CA HIS A 10 -4.85 51.55 4.82
C HIS A 10 -4.47 50.42 3.86
N ALA A 11 -4.63 50.73 2.57
CA ALA A 11 -4.28 49.89 1.45
C ALA A 11 -2.76 49.75 1.35
N HIS A 12 -2.25 48.55 1.61
CA HIS A 12 -1.03 48.06 0.98
C HIS A 12 -1.44 46.95 0.01
N ASP A 13 -1.09 47.18 -1.24
CA ASP A 13 -1.31 46.29 -2.37
C ASP A 13 -0.60 44.95 -2.12
N LEU A 14 -1.38 43.95 -1.70
CA LEU A 14 -0.99 42.55 -1.61
C LEU A 14 -1.83 41.78 -2.62
N THR A 15 -1.59 42.03 -3.90
CA THR A 15 -1.95 41.07 -4.94
C THR A 15 -1.03 39.84 -4.77
N PRO A 16 -1.56 38.64 -4.46
CA PRO A 16 -0.75 37.43 -4.51
C PRO A 16 -0.30 37.25 -5.96
N THR A 17 0.99 37.01 -6.18
CA THR A 17 1.46 36.59 -7.49
C THR A 17 0.68 35.35 -7.93
N PRO A 18 0.11 35.32 -9.15
CA PRO A 18 -0.54 34.12 -9.64
C PRO A 18 0.48 32.99 -9.68
N PHE A 19 0.16 31.90 -9.00
CA PHE A 19 0.95 30.68 -9.03
C PHE A 19 0.97 30.18 -10.47
N SER A 20 2.13 30.26 -11.11
CA SER A 20 2.36 29.64 -12.41
C SER A 20 2.83 28.21 -12.13
N PRO A 21 2.01 27.16 -12.33
CA PRO A 21 2.51 25.81 -12.25
C PRO A 21 3.50 25.64 -13.42
N ALA A 22 4.79 25.55 -13.10
CA ALA A 22 5.73 25.02 -14.08
C ALA A 22 5.20 23.63 -14.48
N PRO A 23 5.07 23.32 -15.79
CA PRO A 23 4.63 22.01 -16.22
C PRO A 23 5.65 20.99 -15.73
N PHE A 24 5.23 20.15 -14.78
CA PHE A 24 6.08 19.13 -14.18
C PHE A 24 6.18 17.97 -15.18
N ALA A 25 7.37 17.72 -15.71
CA ALA A 25 7.63 16.53 -16.49
C ALA A 25 7.58 15.31 -15.57
N MET A 26 6.74 14.32 -15.91
CA MET A 26 6.55 13.06 -15.18
C MET A 26 7.78 12.14 -15.11
N ASP A 27 8.93 12.56 -15.65
CA ASP A 27 10.18 11.78 -15.68
C ASP A 27 10.81 11.55 -14.29
N ALA A 28 10.34 12.25 -13.24
CA ALA A 28 10.94 12.21 -11.89
C ALA A 28 10.63 10.93 -11.07
N MET A 29 9.93 9.93 -11.63
CA MET A 29 9.58 8.68 -10.94
C MET A 29 10.41 7.47 -11.42
N SER A 30 11.42 7.69 -12.25
CA SER A 30 12.37 6.66 -12.65
C SER A 30 13.58 6.69 -11.72
N LEU A 31 13.73 5.66 -10.87
CA LEU A 31 15.03 5.36 -10.29
C LEU A 31 15.89 4.78 -11.43
N PRO A 32 17.08 5.34 -11.73
CA PRO A 32 18.01 4.71 -12.65
C PRO A 32 18.46 3.34 -12.11
N ASP A 33 18.89 2.44 -13.00
CA ASP A 33 19.47 1.11 -12.70
C ASP A 33 20.84 1.18 -11.98
N GLU A 34 21.18 2.33 -11.38
CA GLU A 34 22.42 2.53 -10.62
C GLU A 34 22.18 2.48 -9.11
N ASP A 35 23.28 2.32 -8.36
CA ASP A 35 23.35 2.23 -6.91
C ASP A 35 22.28 3.07 -6.18
N PRO A 36 21.69 2.56 -5.09
CA PRO A 36 20.60 3.24 -4.41
C PRO A 36 20.98 4.68 -4.10
N ILE A 37 20.16 5.62 -4.58
CA ILE A 37 20.38 7.05 -4.40
C ILE A 37 20.65 7.31 -2.91
N ALA A 38 21.85 7.81 -2.61
CA ALA A 38 22.25 8.08 -1.25
C ALA A 38 21.32 9.14 -0.64
N LEU A 39 20.56 8.75 0.37
CA LEU A 39 19.70 9.67 1.10
C LEU A 39 20.54 10.66 1.93
N PRO A 40 20.01 11.85 2.24
CA PRO A 40 20.70 12.81 3.09
C PRO A 40 21.19 12.20 4.41
N ALA A 41 22.38 12.60 4.88
CA ALA A 41 23.07 12.01 6.04
C ALA A 41 22.22 11.96 7.33
N ARG A 42 21.18 12.81 7.45
CA ARG A 42 20.24 12.74 8.58
C ARG A 42 19.54 11.37 8.71
N PHE A 43 19.33 10.64 7.62
CA PHE A 43 18.71 9.30 7.67
C PHE A 43 19.61 8.27 8.36
N ALA A 44 20.94 8.46 8.35
CA ALA A 44 21.84 7.64 9.17
C ALA A 44 21.58 7.86 10.67
N ARG A 45 21.29 9.11 11.09
CA ARG A 45 20.88 9.42 12.47
C ARG A 45 19.53 8.82 12.83
N VAL A 46 18.55 8.88 11.92
CA VAL A 46 17.24 8.24 12.10
C VAL A 46 17.41 6.73 12.30
N LYS A 47 18.14 6.04 11.41
CA LYS A 47 18.43 4.61 11.56
C LYS A 47 19.08 4.30 12.90
N LYS A 48 20.13 5.04 13.29
CA LYS A 48 20.80 4.82 14.58
C LYS A 48 19.85 5.00 15.78
N ALA A 49 18.99 6.01 15.73
CA ALA A 49 18.05 6.30 16.82
C ALA A 49 16.99 5.20 16.98
N LEU A 50 16.46 4.65 15.87
CA LEU A 50 15.39 3.66 15.89
C LEU A 50 15.73 2.41 16.71
N ILE A 51 16.97 1.91 16.61
CA ILE A 51 17.39 0.66 17.24
C ILE A 51 18.30 0.88 18.45
N SER A 52 18.44 2.12 18.92
CA SER A 52 19.39 2.46 19.98
C SER A 52 19.08 1.68 21.26
N GLY A 53 20.08 0.93 21.76
CA GLY A 53 19.93 0.06 22.93
C GLY A 53 19.30 -1.31 22.64
N ASN A 54 18.83 -1.55 21.41
CA ASN A 54 18.22 -2.80 20.97
C ASN A 54 19.05 -3.50 19.87
N GLU A 55 20.29 -3.07 19.61
CA GLU A 55 21.08 -3.51 18.46
C GLU A 55 21.26 -5.04 18.44
N THR A 56 21.59 -5.63 19.59
CA THR A 56 21.72 -7.09 19.74
C THR A 56 20.40 -7.82 19.50
N ALA A 57 19.29 -7.28 20.02
CA ALA A 57 17.96 -7.88 19.85
C ALA A 57 17.51 -7.82 18.38
N VAL A 58 17.73 -6.69 17.72
CA VAL A 58 17.44 -6.48 16.30
C VAL A 58 18.26 -7.44 15.44
N ALA A 59 19.57 -7.55 15.68
CA ALA A 59 20.44 -8.49 14.96
C ALA A 59 19.96 -9.95 15.11
N ALA A 60 19.60 -10.37 16.33
CA ALA A 60 19.05 -11.70 16.57
C ALA A 60 17.70 -11.90 15.86
N SER A 61 16.84 -10.87 15.86
CA SER A 61 15.51 -10.93 15.25
C SER A 61 15.56 -11.06 13.73
N TRP A 62 16.57 -10.48 13.08
CA TRP A 62 16.80 -10.60 11.64
C TRP A 62 17.04 -12.04 11.21
N ASN A 63 17.86 -12.78 11.95
CA ASN A 63 18.10 -14.19 11.67
C ASN A 63 16.82 -15.03 11.82
N ARG A 64 16.03 -14.78 12.88
CA ARG A 64 14.73 -15.45 13.05
C ARG A 64 13.78 -15.11 11.90
N LEU A 65 13.75 -13.85 11.47
CA LEU A 65 12.93 -13.38 10.36
C LEU A 65 13.28 -14.07 9.04
N LEU A 66 14.56 -14.17 8.70
CA LEU A 66 15.03 -14.82 7.47
C LEU A 66 14.67 -16.32 7.44
N SER A 67 14.78 -17.00 8.59
CA SER A 67 14.39 -18.40 8.72
C SER A 67 12.89 -18.58 8.45
N GLU A 68 12.04 -17.76 9.08
CA GLU A 68 10.59 -17.80 8.90
C GLU A 68 10.16 -17.40 7.48
N LEU A 69 10.85 -16.42 6.86
CA LEU A 69 10.63 -16.07 5.46
C LEU A 69 10.91 -17.24 4.52
N ARG A 70 12.01 -17.97 4.75
CA ARG A 70 12.35 -19.15 3.93
C ARG A 70 11.23 -20.19 3.96
N ASN A 71 10.72 -20.49 5.16
CA ASN A 71 9.62 -21.43 5.35
C ASN A 71 8.33 -20.95 4.64
N GLU A 72 7.97 -19.68 4.81
CA GLU A 72 6.73 -19.14 4.23
C GLU A 72 6.82 -19.01 2.69
N ILE A 73 8.02 -18.71 2.15
CA ILE A 73 8.30 -18.72 0.71
C ILE A 73 8.10 -20.12 0.12
N GLU A 74 8.54 -21.19 0.79
CA GLU A 74 8.31 -22.57 0.34
C GLU A 74 6.82 -22.92 0.30
N VAL A 75 6.07 -22.51 1.33
CA VAL A 75 4.62 -22.67 1.39
C VAL A 75 3.92 -21.95 0.24
N ILE A 76 4.32 -20.70 -0.06
CA ILE A 76 3.73 -19.92 -1.15
C ILE A 76 4.14 -20.49 -2.51
N SER A 77 5.39 -20.91 -2.68
CA SER A 77 5.89 -21.47 -3.94
C SER A 77 5.20 -22.79 -4.29
N SER A 78 4.95 -23.65 -3.29
CA SER A 78 4.24 -24.92 -3.49
C SER A 78 2.75 -24.75 -3.77
N ARG A 79 2.10 -23.77 -3.14
CA ARG A 79 0.65 -23.54 -3.26
C ARG A 79 0.26 -22.60 -4.41
N GLY A 80 1.17 -21.73 -4.84
CA GLY A 80 0.88 -20.65 -5.79
C GLY A 80 -0.32 -19.80 -5.36
N SER A 81 -1.15 -19.39 -6.32
CA SER A 81 -2.32 -18.52 -6.07
C SER A 81 -3.38 -19.09 -5.13
N SER A 82 -3.38 -20.42 -4.88
CA SER A 82 -4.31 -21.06 -3.92
C SER A 82 -4.06 -20.65 -2.47
N VAL A 83 -2.95 -19.94 -2.21
CA VAL A 83 -2.63 -19.38 -0.90
C VAL A 83 -3.51 -18.18 -0.56
N ILE A 84 -4.07 -17.48 -1.56
CA ILE A 84 -4.97 -16.35 -1.36
C ILE A 84 -6.37 -16.88 -1.00
N PRO A 85 -6.92 -16.53 0.17
CA PRO A 85 -8.24 -16.98 0.56
C PRO A 85 -9.32 -16.40 -0.35
N VAL A 86 -10.32 -17.23 -0.63
CA VAL A 86 -11.47 -16.89 -1.47
C VAL A 86 -12.75 -17.19 -0.71
N ILE A 87 -13.72 -16.26 -0.77
CA ILE A 87 -15.08 -16.47 -0.26
C ILE A 87 -16.10 -16.00 -1.30
N ASN A 88 -17.24 -16.69 -1.44
CA ASN A 88 -18.35 -16.15 -2.23
C ASN A 88 -19.12 -15.12 -1.42
N PHE A 89 -19.61 -14.07 -2.07
CA PHE A 89 -20.39 -13.03 -1.41
C PHE A 89 -21.62 -13.59 -0.67
N GLN A 90 -22.25 -14.64 -1.19
CA GLN A 90 -23.39 -15.28 -0.53
C GLN A 90 -23.03 -15.90 0.83
N ASP A 91 -21.77 -16.28 1.02
CA ASP A 91 -21.27 -16.95 2.22
C ASP A 91 -20.86 -15.97 3.34
N ILE A 92 -20.85 -14.66 3.09
CA ILE A 92 -20.38 -13.67 4.10
C ILE A 92 -21.32 -13.56 5.32
N ARG A 93 -22.49 -14.19 5.26
CA ARG A 93 -23.44 -14.28 6.38
C ARG A 93 -23.29 -15.56 7.18
N ASN A 94 -22.52 -16.53 6.71
CA ASN A 94 -22.25 -17.77 7.43
C ASN A 94 -21.07 -17.56 8.38
N PRO A 95 -21.28 -17.63 9.72
CA PRO A 95 -20.22 -17.34 10.68
C PRO A 95 -18.99 -18.26 10.57
N ALA A 96 -19.18 -19.53 10.22
CA ALA A 96 -18.08 -20.48 10.08
C ALA A 96 -17.22 -20.19 8.84
N ASN A 97 -17.86 -19.86 7.72
CA ASN A 97 -17.16 -19.47 6.49
C ASN A 97 -16.39 -18.17 6.69
N VAL A 98 -17.02 -17.18 7.35
CA VAL A 98 -16.38 -15.90 7.69
C VAL A 98 -15.20 -16.11 8.62
N ALA A 99 -15.33 -16.91 9.69
CA ALA A 99 -14.23 -17.14 10.63
C ALA A 99 -13.00 -17.76 9.93
N LYS A 100 -13.22 -18.78 9.09
CA LYS A 100 -12.15 -19.42 8.30
C LYS A 100 -11.50 -18.43 7.33
N PHE A 101 -12.32 -17.67 6.60
CA PHE A 101 -11.86 -16.66 5.65
C PHE A 101 -11.05 -15.54 6.34
N SER A 102 -11.57 -14.99 7.44
CA SER A 102 -10.93 -13.92 8.20
C SER A 102 -9.60 -14.34 8.81
N ALA A 103 -9.47 -15.59 9.27
CA ALA A 103 -8.20 -16.12 9.77
C ALA A 103 -7.12 -16.15 8.67
N GLU A 104 -7.47 -16.66 7.48
CA GLU A 104 -6.54 -16.68 6.36
C GLU A 104 -6.26 -15.27 5.81
N LEU A 105 -7.27 -14.40 5.71
CA LEU A 105 -7.07 -13.00 5.30
C LEU A 105 -6.14 -12.28 6.29
N ARG A 106 -6.27 -12.53 7.60
CA ARG A 106 -5.35 -11.98 8.61
C ARG A 106 -3.91 -12.45 8.40
N LYS A 107 -3.71 -13.72 8.04
CA LYS A 107 -2.39 -14.29 7.75
C LYS A 107 -1.78 -13.72 6.47
N ARG A 108 -2.57 -13.67 5.39
CA ARG A 108 -2.11 -13.37 4.03
C ARG A 108 -2.08 -11.88 3.70
N GLY A 109 -2.91 -11.08 4.35
CA GLY A 109 -3.07 -9.66 4.07
C GLY A 109 -3.80 -9.35 2.76
N ALA A 110 -4.31 -10.37 2.07
CA ALA A 110 -5.06 -10.23 0.82
C ALA A 110 -6.08 -11.37 0.67
N ALA A 111 -7.13 -11.12 -0.10
CA ALA A 111 -8.20 -12.07 -0.37
C ALA A 111 -8.96 -11.74 -1.66
N VAL A 112 -9.77 -12.70 -2.12
CA VAL A 112 -10.76 -12.49 -3.19
C VAL A 112 -12.17 -12.74 -2.64
N VAL A 113 -13.08 -11.80 -2.88
CA VAL A 113 -14.52 -12.01 -2.65
C VAL A 113 -15.20 -12.15 -4.01
N ARG A 114 -15.72 -13.34 -4.30
CA ARG A 114 -16.35 -13.67 -5.58
C ARG A 114 -17.81 -13.24 -5.57
N ASN A 115 -18.34 -12.87 -6.74
CA ASN A 115 -19.76 -12.60 -6.95
C ASN A 115 -20.31 -11.47 -6.05
N VAL A 116 -19.50 -10.44 -5.75
CA VAL A 116 -19.93 -9.26 -4.99
C VAL A 116 -21.03 -8.51 -5.74
N VAL A 117 -20.82 -8.27 -7.02
CA VAL A 117 -21.81 -7.70 -7.94
C VAL A 117 -22.18 -8.79 -8.96
N PRO A 118 -23.47 -8.97 -9.31
CA PRO A 118 -23.86 -9.89 -10.36
C PRO A 118 -23.12 -9.61 -11.67
N HIS A 119 -22.68 -10.67 -12.35
CA HIS A 119 -21.86 -10.55 -13.57
C HIS A 119 -22.50 -9.64 -14.65
N ALA A 120 -23.80 -9.79 -14.88
CA ALA A 120 -24.53 -8.97 -15.85
C ALA A 120 -24.52 -7.47 -15.50
N GLU A 121 -24.59 -7.13 -14.21
CA GLU A 121 -24.55 -5.74 -13.75
C GLU A 121 -23.14 -5.16 -13.87
N ALA A 122 -22.11 -5.93 -13.52
CA ALA A 122 -20.71 -5.54 -13.72
C ALA A 122 -20.39 -5.26 -15.20
N MET A 123 -20.85 -6.13 -16.10
CA MET A 123 -20.70 -5.95 -17.55
C MET A 123 -21.49 -4.75 -18.08
N ALA A 124 -22.67 -4.46 -17.54
CA ALA A 124 -23.43 -3.26 -17.90
C ALA A 124 -22.67 -1.98 -17.51
N TRP A 125 -22.05 -1.95 -16.32
CA TRP A 125 -21.23 -0.83 -15.87
C TRP A 125 -19.96 -0.66 -16.70
N ARG A 126 -19.35 -1.78 -17.14
CA ARG A 126 -18.23 -1.74 -18.10
C ARG A 126 -18.66 -1.07 -19.40
N ASN A 127 -19.75 -1.52 -20.01
CA ASN A 127 -20.25 -0.94 -21.27
C ASN A 127 -20.62 0.53 -21.11
N GLU A 128 -21.24 0.90 -19.97
CA GLU A 128 -21.56 2.30 -19.63
C GLU A 128 -20.28 3.15 -19.51
N THR A 129 -19.20 2.58 -18.96
CA THR A 129 -17.89 3.25 -18.85
C THR A 129 -17.23 3.43 -20.22
N GLU A 130 -17.23 2.40 -21.06
CA GLU A 130 -16.69 2.46 -22.42
C GLU A 130 -17.45 3.51 -23.27
N MET A 131 -18.77 3.56 -23.15
CA MET A 131 -19.61 4.58 -23.80
C MET A 131 -19.35 5.99 -23.25
N TYR A 132 -19.22 6.14 -21.93
CA TYR A 132 -18.92 7.43 -21.31
C TYR A 132 -17.56 7.97 -21.80
N LEU A 133 -16.53 7.12 -21.85
CA LEU A 133 -15.21 7.53 -22.33
C LEU A 133 -15.18 7.84 -23.82
N SER A 134 -15.93 7.10 -24.66
CA SER A 134 -15.97 7.36 -26.11
C SER A 134 -16.71 8.64 -26.48
N THR A 135 -17.70 9.03 -25.67
CA THR A 135 -18.50 10.26 -25.88
C THR A 135 -17.88 11.51 -25.25
N ASN A 136 -16.92 11.36 -24.34
CA ASN A 136 -16.22 12.46 -23.65
C ASN A 136 -14.69 12.27 -23.79
N PRO A 137 -14.12 12.39 -25.02
CA PRO A 137 -12.70 12.12 -25.27
C PRO A 137 -11.75 13.02 -24.46
N GLU A 138 -12.17 14.23 -24.11
CA GLU A 138 -11.44 15.14 -23.22
C GLU A 138 -11.22 14.58 -21.81
N MET A 139 -12.09 13.67 -21.36
CA MET A 139 -11.98 12.99 -20.06
C MET A 139 -10.99 11.82 -20.10
N GLN A 140 -10.55 11.38 -21.27
CA GLN A 140 -9.49 10.38 -21.42
C GLN A 140 -8.10 10.94 -21.03
N GLY A 141 -8.01 12.24 -20.70
CA GLY A 141 -6.78 12.95 -20.41
C GLY A 141 -6.32 12.95 -18.95
N SER A 142 -5.37 12.07 -18.64
CA SER A 142 -4.06 12.46 -18.10
C SER A 142 -3.09 11.38 -18.53
N PRO A 143 -2.01 11.68 -19.27
CA PRO A 143 -1.05 10.66 -19.69
C PRO A 143 -0.36 10.17 -18.43
N THR A 144 -0.94 9.17 -17.77
CA THR A 144 -0.17 8.37 -16.83
C THR A 144 0.77 7.53 -17.68
N ARG A 145 1.94 7.18 -17.12
CA ARG A 145 2.88 6.28 -17.80
C ARG A 145 2.25 4.93 -18.16
N ASP A 146 1.16 4.56 -17.47
CA ASP A 146 0.34 3.40 -17.79
C ASP A 146 -0.82 3.81 -18.75
N PRO A 147 -0.78 3.40 -20.03
CA PRO A 147 -1.85 3.71 -20.99
C PRO A 147 -3.19 3.04 -20.63
N HIS A 148 -3.19 2.10 -19.68
CA HIS A 148 -4.40 1.44 -19.19
C HIS A 148 -5.06 2.17 -18.02
N LEU A 149 -4.42 3.20 -17.44
CA LEU A 149 -4.90 3.88 -16.25
C LEU A 149 -5.53 5.22 -16.61
N PHE A 150 -6.84 5.35 -16.38
CA PHE A 150 -7.62 6.51 -16.74
C PHE A 150 -7.87 7.41 -15.51
N GLY A 151 -7.50 8.68 -15.64
CA GLY A 151 -7.66 9.73 -14.63
C GLY A 151 -9.09 10.21 -14.40
N VAL A 152 -10.09 9.32 -14.47
CA VAL A 152 -11.50 9.64 -14.23
C VAL A 152 -11.94 9.12 -12.87
N TYR A 153 -12.77 9.91 -12.18
CA TYR A 153 -13.11 9.66 -10.78
C TYR A 153 -14.62 9.56 -10.53
N TRP A 154 -15.44 10.09 -11.44
CA TRP A 154 -16.86 10.34 -11.19
C TRP A 154 -17.78 9.78 -12.27
N THR A 155 -17.35 8.73 -12.99
CA THR A 155 -18.24 8.10 -13.98
C THR A 155 -19.48 7.51 -13.29
N PRO A 156 -20.63 7.41 -13.97
CA PRO A 156 -21.83 6.79 -13.38
C PRO A 156 -21.56 5.39 -12.82
N ALA A 157 -20.76 4.58 -13.53
CA ALA A 157 -20.34 3.25 -13.08
C ALA A 157 -19.52 3.29 -11.77
N GLN A 158 -18.54 4.21 -11.65
CA GLN A 158 -17.75 4.37 -10.42
C GLN A 158 -18.63 4.75 -9.22
N ILE A 159 -19.59 5.66 -9.42
CA ILE A 159 -20.53 6.06 -8.37
C ILE A 159 -21.41 4.88 -7.93
N LYS A 160 -22.03 4.19 -8.89
CA LYS A 160 -22.89 3.02 -8.63
C LYS A 160 -22.11 1.92 -7.89
N ALA A 161 -20.91 1.58 -8.36
CA ALA A 161 -20.07 0.55 -7.76
C ALA A 161 -19.70 0.89 -6.30
N ARG A 162 -19.28 2.13 -6.02
CA ARG A 162 -18.92 2.56 -4.65
C ARG A 162 -20.11 2.55 -3.70
N ALA A 163 -21.31 2.86 -4.19
CA ALA A 163 -22.53 2.88 -3.39
C ALA A 163 -23.24 1.51 -3.31
N HIS A 164 -22.80 0.51 -4.08
CA HIS A 164 -23.49 -0.77 -4.17
C HIS A 164 -23.53 -1.49 -2.80
N PRO A 165 -24.70 -1.95 -2.32
CA PRO A 165 -24.84 -2.53 -0.98
C PRO A 165 -23.89 -3.70 -0.71
N ASN A 166 -23.63 -4.55 -1.71
CA ASN A 166 -22.72 -5.68 -1.56
C ASN A 166 -21.24 -5.26 -1.48
N VAL A 167 -20.87 -4.17 -2.16
CA VAL A 167 -19.51 -3.61 -2.09
C VAL A 167 -19.29 -3.04 -0.69
N LEU A 168 -20.25 -2.27 -0.17
CA LEU A 168 -20.20 -1.75 1.21
C LEU A 168 -20.17 -2.88 2.24
N ALA A 169 -20.95 -3.95 2.06
CA ALA A 169 -20.93 -5.12 2.94
C ALA A 169 -19.57 -5.85 2.91
N THR A 170 -18.95 -5.95 1.72
CA THR A 170 -17.62 -6.52 1.55
C THR A 170 -16.53 -5.68 2.22
N GLN A 171 -16.61 -4.35 2.10
CA GLN A 171 -15.72 -3.44 2.81
C GLN A 171 -15.85 -3.60 4.32
N ARG A 172 -17.07 -3.65 4.87
CA ARG A 172 -17.29 -3.90 6.30
C ARG A 172 -16.71 -5.24 6.76
N LEU A 173 -16.91 -6.31 5.99
CA LEU A 173 -16.33 -7.63 6.29
C LEU A 173 -14.80 -7.54 6.45
N ALA A 174 -14.11 -6.84 5.55
CA ALA A 174 -12.66 -6.65 5.60
C ALA A 174 -12.25 -5.70 6.75
N MET A 175 -12.92 -4.57 6.90
CA MET A 175 -12.64 -3.57 7.95
C MET A 175 -12.77 -4.16 9.36
N LYS A 176 -13.69 -5.11 9.58
CA LYS A 176 -13.88 -5.81 10.87
C LYS A 176 -12.69 -6.66 11.32
N LEU A 177 -11.72 -6.93 10.46
CA LEU A 177 -10.48 -7.58 10.87
C LEU A 177 -9.56 -6.65 11.67
N TRP A 178 -9.71 -5.35 11.50
CA TRP A 178 -8.92 -4.36 12.20
C TRP A 178 -9.44 -4.17 13.62
N HIS A 179 -8.52 -3.91 14.53
CA HIS A 179 -8.85 -3.64 15.93
C HIS A 179 -8.00 -2.47 16.45
N SER A 180 -8.35 -1.97 17.63
CA SER A 180 -7.44 -1.13 18.38
C SER A 180 -7.44 -1.49 19.84
N SER A 181 -6.24 -1.55 20.41
CA SER A 181 -6.01 -1.61 21.86
C SER A 181 -6.39 -0.31 22.58
N ASP A 182 -6.44 0.82 21.86
CA ASP A 182 -6.93 2.09 22.39
C ASP A 182 -8.45 2.18 22.22
N SER A 183 -9.18 1.98 23.31
CA SER A 183 -10.64 2.13 23.36
C SER A 183 -11.15 3.54 23.00
N SER A 184 -10.27 4.55 22.99
CA SER A 184 -10.59 5.92 22.60
C SER A 184 -10.26 6.25 21.14
N ALA A 185 -9.73 5.29 20.38
CA ALA A 185 -9.41 5.46 18.97
C ALA A 185 -10.64 5.91 18.16
N LEU A 186 -10.52 7.05 17.49
CA LEU A 186 -11.60 7.64 16.68
C LEU A 186 -11.68 6.98 15.30
N LEU A 187 -12.06 5.71 15.28
CA LEU A 187 -12.16 4.91 14.08
C LEU A 187 -13.40 4.01 14.12
N SER A 188 -14.07 3.86 12.98
CA SER A 188 -15.16 2.90 12.83
C SER A 188 -14.85 1.89 11.73
N THR A 189 -15.07 0.61 12.04
CA THR A 189 -15.01 -0.49 11.08
C THR A 189 -16.37 -0.81 10.44
N GLU A 190 -17.44 -0.11 10.84
CA GLU A 190 -18.82 -0.33 10.39
C GLU A 190 -19.25 0.59 9.24
N PHE A 191 -18.60 1.73 9.09
CA PHE A 191 -18.99 2.77 8.14
C PHE A 191 -17.85 3.03 7.14
N PRO A 192 -17.79 2.27 6.03
CA PRO A 192 -16.89 2.58 4.93
C PRO A 192 -17.21 3.97 4.36
N VAL A 193 -16.18 4.73 4.03
CA VAL A 193 -16.29 6.01 3.31
C VAL A 193 -15.63 5.89 1.94
N ALA A 194 -16.15 6.61 0.96
CA ALA A 194 -15.67 6.52 -0.41
C ALA A 194 -14.37 7.34 -0.59
N TYR A 195 -13.34 6.68 -1.08
CA TYR A 195 -12.15 7.31 -1.66
C TYR A 195 -12.27 7.24 -3.19
N ALA A 196 -12.36 8.39 -3.85
CA ALA A 196 -12.50 8.42 -5.31
C ALA A 196 -11.15 8.17 -5.98
N ASP A 197 -11.00 6.97 -6.55
CA ASP A 197 -9.82 6.56 -7.30
C ASP A 197 -10.12 6.40 -8.80
N ARG A 198 -9.03 6.27 -9.56
CA ARG A 198 -8.97 6.06 -11.01
C ARG A 198 -9.60 4.73 -11.43
N LEU A 199 -9.72 4.52 -12.74
CA LEU A 199 -10.08 3.21 -13.31
C LEU A 199 -8.94 2.67 -14.17
N ARG A 200 -8.85 1.34 -14.26
CA ARG A 200 -7.94 0.65 -15.17
C ARG A 200 -8.76 -0.10 -16.21
N MET A 201 -8.44 0.09 -17.49
CA MET A 201 -9.08 -0.58 -18.61
C MET A 201 -8.02 -1.03 -19.60
N GLN A 202 -7.98 -2.33 -19.90
CA GLN A 202 -7.08 -2.86 -20.91
C GLN A 202 -7.63 -2.50 -22.30
N VAL A 203 -7.13 -1.41 -22.85
CA VAL A 203 -7.43 -1.01 -24.23
C VAL A 203 -6.66 -1.94 -25.16
N GLY A 204 -7.36 -2.60 -26.09
CA GLY A 204 -6.72 -3.47 -27.07
C GLY A 204 -5.88 -2.66 -28.05
N VAL A 205 -4.55 -2.79 -27.96
CA VAL A 205 -3.61 -2.19 -28.91
C VAL A 205 -2.44 -3.17 -29.13
N GLY A 206 -2.38 -3.77 -30.32
CA GLY A 206 -1.18 -4.39 -30.92
C GLY A 206 -0.53 -5.62 -30.27
N ALA A 207 -0.22 -6.64 -31.07
CA ALA A 207 0.75 -7.66 -30.70
C ALA A 207 2.14 -7.00 -30.58
N GLY A 208 2.57 -6.69 -29.35
CA GLY A 208 3.92 -6.16 -29.09
C GLY A 208 4.03 -5.08 -28.02
N ASP A 209 2.96 -4.66 -27.35
CA ASP A 209 3.08 -3.58 -26.37
C ASP A 209 3.66 -4.05 -25.04
N SER A 210 4.59 -3.26 -24.52
CA SER A 210 5.34 -3.52 -23.29
C SER A 210 4.39 -3.45 -22.10
N ARG A 211 4.18 -4.57 -21.42
CA ARG A 211 3.45 -4.62 -20.16
C ARG A 211 4.05 -3.62 -19.18
N TYR A 212 3.27 -2.63 -18.76
CA TYR A 212 3.68 -1.72 -17.70
C TYR A 212 3.60 -2.45 -16.36
N TYR A 213 4.67 -3.15 -15.99
CA TYR A 213 4.82 -3.70 -14.65
C TYR A 213 5.34 -2.58 -13.75
N GLN A 214 4.51 -2.12 -12.82
CA GLN A 214 5.05 -1.43 -11.67
C GLN A 214 5.92 -2.41 -10.89
N ASN A 215 7.14 -2.00 -10.55
CA ASN A 215 7.99 -2.75 -9.64
C ASN A 215 7.24 -3.00 -8.32
N ALA A 216 7.56 -4.09 -7.62
CA ALA A 216 6.95 -4.39 -6.33
C ALA A 216 7.12 -3.20 -5.38
N HIS A 217 6.02 -2.69 -4.82
CA HIS A 217 6.00 -1.51 -3.95
C HIS A 217 4.93 -1.65 -2.86
N VAL A 218 5.00 -0.75 -1.88
CA VAL A 218 4.02 -0.63 -0.80
C VAL A 218 3.62 0.84 -0.66
N ASP A 219 2.34 1.14 -0.91
CA ASP A 219 1.80 2.50 -0.77
C ASP A 219 1.60 2.92 0.70
N GLY A 220 1.22 4.19 0.89
CA GLY A 220 0.94 4.77 2.21
C GLY A 220 2.17 5.42 2.85
N GLY A 221 3.03 6.05 2.04
CA GLY A 221 4.29 6.64 2.45
C GLY A 221 5.47 5.80 1.98
N SER A 222 6.68 6.33 2.17
CA SER A 222 7.97 5.73 1.81
C SER A 222 8.88 5.79 3.03
N VAL A 223 9.81 6.75 3.06
CA VAL A 223 10.76 6.98 4.15
C VAL A 223 10.08 7.39 5.47
N GLU A 224 8.84 7.87 5.42
CA GLU A 224 8.00 8.17 6.58
C GLU A 224 7.86 6.98 7.53
N ARG A 225 8.02 5.73 7.03
CA ARG A 225 7.97 4.53 7.87
C ARG A 225 9.09 4.44 8.91
N TRP A 226 10.24 5.07 8.66
CA TRP A 226 11.37 5.11 9.57
C TRP A 226 11.41 6.40 10.39
N GLU A 227 10.64 7.42 10.02
CA GLU A 227 10.78 8.74 10.63
C GLU A 227 9.89 8.93 11.86
N PRO A 228 10.42 9.63 12.90
CA PRO A 228 9.66 9.91 14.11
C PRO A 228 8.41 10.74 13.85
N ASP A 229 8.46 11.65 12.87
CA ASP A 229 7.31 12.47 12.46
C ASP A 229 6.36 11.79 11.46
N GLY A 230 6.74 10.63 10.95
CA GLY A 230 5.92 9.82 10.05
C GLY A 230 5.16 8.76 10.82
N TYR A 231 5.57 7.50 10.64
CA TYR A 231 4.99 6.37 11.36
C TYR A 231 5.42 6.27 12.83
N GLY A 232 6.52 6.94 13.21
CA GLY A 232 6.97 7.00 14.59
C GLY A 232 6.01 7.73 15.53
N ARG A 233 5.17 8.63 15.02
CA ARG A 233 4.18 9.37 15.82
C ARG A 233 3.19 8.47 16.55
N GLY A 234 2.85 7.35 15.93
CA GLY A 234 1.95 6.36 16.50
C GLY A 234 2.65 5.11 17.01
N GLY A 235 3.97 5.04 16.95
CA GLY A 235 4.73 3.85 17.34
C GLY A 235 4.38 2.60 16.52
N THR A 236 3.96 2.76 15.26
CA THR A 236 3.37 1.66 14.47
C THR A 236 4.30 0.46 14.32
N TYR A 237 5.62 0.69 14.31
CA TYR A 237 6.62 -0.33 14.07
C TYR A 237 7.56 -0.56 15.26
N ASP A 238 7.22 -0.05 16.45
CA ASP A 238 8.12 -0.07 17.62
C ASP A 238 8.59 -1.49 17.97
N LYS A 239 7.68 -2.46 17.94
CA LYS A 239 8.00 -3.89 18.18
C LYS A 239 9.09 -4.42 17.23
N ILE A 240 9.14 -3.92 16.00
CA ILE A 240 10.17 -4.32 15.02
C ILE A 240 11.51 -3.69 15.40
N TRP A 241 11.52 -2.41 15.78
CA TRP A 241 12.72 -1.69 16.22
C TRP A 241 13.31 -2.21 17.53
N GLU A 242 12.50 -2.85 18.36
CA GLU A 242 12.90 -3.55 19.59
C GLU A 242 13.41 -4.98 19.36
N GLY A 243 13.44 -5.46 18.12
CA GLY A 243 13.84 -6.84 17.80
C GLY A 243 12.81 -7.91 18.16
N ARG A 244 11.53 -7.51 18.27
CA ARG A 244 10.38 -8.36 18.62
C ARG A 244 9.30 -8.29 17.54
N TRP A 245 9.70 -8.40 16.27
CA TRP A 245 8.76 -8.32 15.12
C TRP A 245 7.65 -9.37 15.19
N GLU A 246 7.82 -10.45 15.93
CA GLU A 246 6.80 -11.47 16.19
C GLU A 246 5.58 -10.88 16.91
N GLU A 247 5.80 -9.89 17.79
CA GLU A 247 4.77 -9.15 18.52
C GLU A 247 4.16 -8.00 17.70
N TYR A 248 4.75 -7.62 16.56
CA TYR A 248 4.13 -6.62 15.68
C TYR A 248 2.81 -7.15 15.15
N ASP A 249 1.74 -6.40 15.38
CA ASP A 249 0.42 -6.69 14.83
C ASP A 249 0.10 -5.72 13.67
N PRO A 250 0.12 -6.21 12.41
CA PRO A 250 -0.26 -5.40 11.26
C PRO A 250 -1.69 -4.84 11.34
N TRP A 251 -2.57 -5.47 12.13
CA TRP A 251 -4.00 -5.20 12.24
C TRP A 251 -4.38 -4.24 13.38
N GLU A 252 -3.39 -3.75 14.14
CA GLU A 252 -3.58 -2.65 15.09
C GLU A 252 -3.74 -1.34 14.31
N SER A 253 -4.91 -0.71 14.47
CA SER A 253 -5.28 0.49 13.74
C SER A 253 -4.98 1.78 14.49
N GLY A 254 -4.96 1.76 15.82
CA GLY A 254 -4.78 2.95 16.67
C GLY A 254 -3.45 3.65 16.42
N THR A 255 -2.39 2.87 16.25
CA THR A 255 -1.05 3.39 15.92
C THR A 255 -0.99 4.06 14.54
N ARG A 256 -1.95 3.76 13.64
CA ARG A 256 -1.98 4.28 12.27
C ARG A 256 -2.72 5.62 12.16
N LEU A 257 -3.57 5.96 13.12
CA LEU A 257 -4.42 7.16 13.07
C LEU A 257 -3.63 8.47 13.21
N ARG A 258 -2.44 8.42 13.83
CA ARG A 258 -1.58 9.59 14.08
C ARG A 258 -0.44 9.74 13.07
N VAL A 259 -0.39 8.85 12.09
CA VAL A 259 0.71 8.79 11.12
C VAL A 259 0.62 9.95 10.14
N THR A 260 1.76 10.61 9.90
CA THR A 260 1.93 11.48 8.74
C THR A 260 2.56 10.66 7.62
N SER A 261 1.76 10.16 6.69
CA SER A 261 2.24 9.30 5.59
C SER A 261 2.81 10.08 4.40
N ASP A 262 2.76 11.41 4.45
CA ASP A 262 3.25 12.31 3.41
C ASP A 262 4.01 13.49 4.05
N LEU A 263 5.25 13.24 4.46
CA LEU A 263 6.10 14.29 5.04
C LEU A 263 6.74 15.19 3.98
N TYR A 264 6.76 14.73 2.73
CA TYR A 264 7.50 15.36 1.63
C TYR A 264 6.61 15.98 0.56
N ASN A 265 5.29 15.99 0.78
CA ASN A 265 4.30 16.42 -0.19
C ASN A 265 4.51 15.71 -1.55
N GLY A 266 4.65 14.39 -1.48
CA GLY A 266 4.97 13.54 -2.62
C GLY A 266 3.82 13.47 -3.62
N ALA A 267 4.16 13.37 -4.90
CA ALA A 267 3.13 13.11 -5.92
C ALA A 267 2.51 11.71 -5.73
N GLY A 268 1.18 11.62 -5.79
CA GLY A 268 0.45 10.35 -5.65
C GLY A 268 0.22 9.90 -4.20
N THR A 269 0.41 10.78 -3.23
CA THR A 269 0.11 10.48 -1.82
C THR A 269 -1.38 10.32 -1.58
N CYS A 270 -1.72 9.47 -0.61
CA CYS A 270 -3.10 9.22 -0.21
C CYS A 270 -3.40 10.02 1.06
N SER A 271 -4.46 10.82 1.02
CA SER A 271 -4.92 11.64 2.16
C SER A 271 -5.80 10.87 3.16
N MET A 272 -6.07 9.59 2.91
CA MET A 272 -6.98 8.78 3.72
C MET A 272 -6.26 7.55 4.29
N PHE A 273 -6.53 7.23 5.55
CA PHE A 273 -6.16 5.93 6.10
C PHE A 273 -7.00 4.83 5.45
N ARG A 274 -6.35 4.02 4.59
CA ARG A 274 -6.97 2.87 3.93
C ARG A 274 -6.58 1.59 4.67
N MET A 275 -7.57 0.96 5.31
CA MET A 275 -7.42 -0.37 5.92
C MET A 275 -7.08 -1.45 4.89
N PHE A 276 -7.60 -1.31 3.68
CA PHE A 276 -7.28 -2.17 2.55
C PHE A 276 -7.25 -1.33 1.28
N GLN A 277 -6.37 -1.71 0.36
CA GLN A 277 -6.58 -1.40 -1.05
C GLN A 277 -7.45 -2.49 -1.67
N GLY A 278 -8.17 -2.14 -2.72
CA GLY A 278 -9.03 -3.09 -3.41
C GLY A 278 -9.62 -2.51 -4.68
N TRP A 279 -10.04 -3.40 -5.57
CA TRP A 279 -10.67 -3.04 -6.83
C TRP A 279 -11.81 -4.02 -7.11
N LEU A 280 -12.84 -3.52 -7.79
CA LEU A 280 -13.96 -4.33 -8.26
C LEU A 280 -13.71 -4.66 -9.73
N SER A 281 -13.69 -5.94 -10.09
CA SER A 281 -13.61 -6.35 -11.49
C SER A 281 -14.95 -6.07 -12.18
N LEU A 282 -14.92 -5.28 -13.26
CA LEU A 282 -16.08 -5.02 -14.12
C LEU A 282 -16.16 -5.97 -15.34
N GLY A 283 -15.26 -6.94 -15.41
CA GLY A 283 -15.23 -7.98 -16.44
C GLY A 283 -14.35 -9.15 -16.00
N ASP A 284 -14.18 -10.10 -16.90
CA ASP A 284 -13.28 -11.24 -16.68
C ASP A 284 -11.81 -10.80 -16.77
N ILE A 285 -10.98 -11.39 -15.92
CA ILE A 285 -9.52 -11.26 -15.99
C ILE A 285 -9.05 -12.41 -16.91
N PRO A 286 -8.58 -12.13 -18.14
CA PRO A 286 -8.44 -13.16 -19.17
C PRO A 286 -7.37 -14.19 -18.85
N THR A 287 -6.25 -13.75 -18.26
CA THR A 287 -5.11 -14.62 -17.94
C THR A 287 -4.56 -14.33 -16.54
N ALA A 288 -3.84 -15.31 -15.97
CA ALA A 288 -3.11 -15.11 -14.72
C ALA A 288 -1.99 -14.07 -14.85
N GLU A 289 -1.52 -13.80 -16.07
CA GLU A 289 -0.47 -12.81 -16.37
C GLU A 289 -1.02 -11.36 -16.34
N ASP A 290 -2.32 -11.20 -16.49
CA ASP A 290 -3.03 -9.91 -16.36
C ASP A 290 -3.50 -9.65 -14.91
N ALA A 291 -3.27 -10.59 -14.00
CA ALA A 291 -3.70 -10.49 -12.61
C ALA A 291 -2.69 -9.69 -11.75
N LEU A 292 -3.20 -9.12 -10.65
CA LEU A 292 -2.36 -8.48 -9.64
C LEU A 292 -1.47 -9.53 -8.94
N LEU A 293 -0.16 -9.28 -8.93
CA LEU A 293 0.79 -10.05 -8.13
C LEU A 293 0.92 -9.44 -6.73
N LEU A 294 1.00 -10.29 -5.72
CA LEU A 294 1.05 -9.92 -4.30
C LEU A 294 2.13 -10.72 -3.58
N CYS A 295 2.65 -10.16 -2.49
CA CYS A 295 3.50 -10.86 -1.52
C CYS A 295 2.66 -11.18 -0.26
N PRO A 296 2.00 -12.35 -0.17
CA PRO A 296 0.98 -12.64 0.84
C PRO A 296 1.57 -13.09 2.19
N MET A 297 2.54 -12.30 2.68
CA MET A 297 3.29 -12.50 3.93
C MET A 297 3.29 -11.23 4.78
N LEU A 298 2.12 -10.58 4.96
CA LEU A 298 1.96 -9.22 5.48
C LEU A 298 2.91 -8.85 6.64
N LYS A 299 2.98 -9.67 7.70
CA LYS A 299 3.84 -9.41 8.86
C LYS A 299 5.32 -9.52 8.49
N LEU A 300 5.72 -10.63 7.86
CA LEU A 300 7.12 -10.94 7.55
C LEU A 300 7.69 -9.97 6.51
N SER A 301 6.94 -9.68 5.45
CA SER A 301 7.37 -8.74 4.41
C SER A 301 7.52 -7.33 4.97
N THR A 302 6.61 -6.91 5.86
CA THR A 302 6.72 -5.61 6.55
C THR A 302 7.98 -5.53 7.41
N ALA A 303 8.19 -6.52 8.29
CA ALA A 303 9.41 -6.57 9.11
C ALA A 303 10.67 -6.60 8.25
N TYR A 304 10.65 -7.36 7.14
CA TYR A 304 11.80 -7.50 6.26
C TYR A 304 12.21 -6.18 5.64
N PHE A 305 11.31 -5.50 4.92
CA PHE A 305 11.70 -4.28 4.23
C PHE A 305 12.06 -3.16 5.22
N LEU A 306 11.48 -3.15 6.42
CA LEU A 306 11.79 -2.19 7.48
C LEU A 306 13.19 -2.40 8.08
N LEU A 307 13.57 -3.66 8.32
CA LEU A 307 14.88 -4.02 8.87
C LEU A 307 15.98 -4.09 7.80
N ARG A 308 15.65 -4.38 6.53
CA ARG A 308 16.62 -4.57 5.45
C ARG A 308 17.68 -3.46 5.32
N PRO A 309 17.35 -2.16 5.46
CA PRO A 309 18.34 -1.08 5.40
C PRO A 309 19.42 -1.16 6.49
N PHE A 310 19.17 -1.85 7.59
CA PHE A 310 20.11 -1.97 8.70
C PHE A 310 21.19 -3.02 8.46
N PHE A 311 20.97 -3.97 7.55
CA PHE A 311 21.87 -5.10 7.34
C PHE A 311 22.65 -4.99 6.03
N GLU A 312 23.92 -5.36 6.08
CA GLU A 312 24.79 -5.48 4.91
C GLU A 312 25.10 -6.96 4.66
N PRO A 313 25.19 -7.40 3.40
CA PRO A 313 25.67 -8.74 3.10
C PRO A 313 27.18 -8.82 3.37
N ARG A 314 27.65 -9.92 3.94
CA ARG A 314 29.07 -10.22 4.12
C ARG A 314 29.73 -10.53 2.78
N VAL A 315 29.00 -11.24 1.92
CA VAL A 315 29.38 -11.60 0.56
C VAL A 315 28.33 -10.98 -0.40
N PRO A 316 28.74 -10.09 -1.32
CA PRO A 316 27.87 -9.54 -2.34
C PRO A 316 27.22 -10.62 -3.21
N PHE A 317 26.06 -10.32 -3.79
CA PHE A 317 25.26 -11.29 -4.54
C PHE A 317 26.04 -11.93 -5.71
N GLU A 318 26.82 -11.11 -6.43
CA GLU A 318 27.65 -11.51 -7.57
C GLU A 318 28.76 -12.50 -7.19
N SER A 319 29.13 -12.51 -5.91
CA SER A 319 30.16 -13.38 -5.34
C SER A 319 29.58 -14.60 -4.61
N CYS A 320 28.25 -14.70 -4.49
CA CYS A 320 27.59 -15.85 -3.88
C CYS A 320 27.42 -16.99 -4.89
N PRO A 321 27.56 -18.26 -4.48
CA PRO A 321 27.40 -19.41 -5.37
C PRO A 321 25.94 -19.65 -5.78
N SER A 322 24.98 -19.05 -5.07
CA SER A 322 23.54 -19.13 -5.38
C SER A 322 22.77 -18.04 -4.65
N THR A 323 21.53 -17.78 -5.09
CA THR A 323 20.58 -16.92 -4.37
C THR A 323 20.31 -17.43 -2.95
N ALA A 324 20.24 -18.75 -2.75
CA ALA A 324 20.04 -19.33 -1.43
C ALA A 324 21.19 -19.00 -0.48
N ALA A 325 22.44 -19.05 -0.96
CA ALA A 325 23.61 -18.68 -0.18
C ALA A 325 23.65 -17.16 0.13
N TYR A 326 23.22 -16.31 -0.81
CA TYR A 326 23.13 -14.88 -0.57
C TYR A 326 22.10 -14.52 0.51
N LEU A 327 20.95 -15.19 0.49
CA LEU A 327 19.84 -14.95 1.42
C LEU A 327 20.01 -15.67 2.77
N ASP A 328 21.03 -16.52 2.93
CA ASP A 328 21.30 -17.24 4.17
C ASP A 328 21.58 -16.31 5.35
N GLU A 329 21.11 -16.67 6.56
CA GLU A 329 21.27 -15.88 7.78
C GLU A 329 22.73 -15.53 8.05
N SER A 330 23.65 -16.45 7.77
CA SER A 330 25.08 -16.24 8.00
C SER A 330 25.69 -15.14 7.12
N ASN A 331 25.07 -14.83 5.97
CA ASN A 331 25.55 -13.81 5.06
C ASN A 331 25.17 -12.39 5.50
N TRP A 332 24.45 -12.19 6.60
CA TRP A 332 24.04 -10.84 7.02
C TRP A 332 24.78 -10.36 8.26
N ILE A 333 25.08 -9.06 8.29
CA ILE A 333 25.64 -8.40 9.47
C ILE A 333 24.96 -7.05 9.69
N LEU A 334 24.66 -6.75 10.95
CA LEU A 334 24.37 -5.39 11.41
C LEU A 334 25.72 -4.69 11.60
N PRO A 335 26.13 -3.76 10.71
CA PRO A 335 27.41 -3.11 10.84
C PRO A 335 27.47 -2.29 12.15
N PRO A 336 28.64 -2.22 12.80
CA PRO A 336 28.80 -1.37 13.98
C PRO A 336 28.50 0.08 13.60
N SER A 337 27.90 0.82 14.52
CA SER A 337 27.55 2.22 14.25
C SER A 337 28.80 3.02 13.89
N ARG A 338 28.96 3.41 12.62
CA ARG A 338 30.03 4.30 12.20
C ARG A 338 29.77 5.69 12.81
N PRO A 339 30.79 6.40 13.33
CA PRO A 339 30.63 7.80 13.71
C PRO A 339 30.20 8.60 12.47
N ALA A 340 29.26 9.51 12.67
CA ALA A 340 28.63 10.33 11.63
C ALA A 340 29.58 11.39 11.07
#